data_AF-A0A0E4BPS2-F1
#
_entry.id   AF-A0A0E4BPS2-F1
#
_cell.length_a   1.000
_cell.length_b   1.000
_cell.length_c   1.000
_cell.angle_alpha   90.00
_cell.angle_beta   90.00
_cell.angle_gamma   90.00
#
_symmetry.space_group_name_H-M   'P 1'
#
loop_
_entity.id
_entity.type
_entity.pdbx_description
1 polymer ?
#
loop_
_entity_poly.entity_id
_entity_poly.type
_entity_poly.pdbx_seq_one_letter_code
_entity_poly.pdbx_strand_id
1 'polypeptide(L)'
;MQFGIEATVDDDKFFRLAVPVPEEPGKTPGGVEVRAHLRRLVRHIRTRWHNTQITFRGDGHYARPEAMAWCETNGIDYIFGLSGTKPLARKVDEVADDIRTRRAIENLPVLRGYTETRHKAKSWDRERRTVARIEATMLGLDIRFVVTSLDVGSAEWIYDSLYCARGQAENLIKPRGSVKIPRVWSLETPPPDDRRQRR
;
A
#
# COMPACT_ATOMS: atom_id res chain seq x y z
N MET A 1 18.73 -1.54 0.74
CA MET A 1 17.34 -2.03 0.92
C MET A 1 16.59 -1.75 -0.37
N GLN A 2 16.03 -2.76 -1.02
CA GLN A 2 15.19 -2.59 -2.21
C GLN A 2 13.77 -2.27 -1.71
N PHE A 3 13.26 -1.09 -2.05
CA PHE A 3 11.88 -0.74 -1.75
C PHE A 3 10.99 -1.10 -2.95
N GLY A 4 9.89 -1.81 -2.69
CA GLY A 4 8.97 -2.28 -3.74
C GLY A 4 7.71 -1.41 -3.81
N ILE A 5 7.23 -1.16 -5.03
CA ILE A 5 5.89 -0.65 -5.28
C ILE A 5 5.14 -1.63 -6.17
N GLU A 6 3.89 -1.90 -5.82
CA GLU A 6 3.03 -2.81 -6.56
C GLU A 6 1.95 -1.99 -7.27
N ALA A 7 1.68 -2.31 -8.53
CA ALA A 7 0.59 -1.74 -9.29
C ALA A 7 -0.44 -2.85 -9.56
N THR A 8 -1.68 -2.65 -9.14
CA THR A 8 -2.80 -3.52 -9.53
C THR A 8 -3.48 -2.93 -10.76
N VAL A 9 -3.88 -3.78 -11.71
CA VAL A 9 -4.38 -3.46 -13.07
C VAL A 9 -5.64 -4.31 -13.29
N ASP A 10 -6.82 -3.76 -12.97
CA ASP A 10 -8.08 -4.51 -12.79
C ASP A 10 -7.96 -5.58 -11.68
N ASP A 11 -9.01 -5.83 -10.87
CA ASP A 11 -8.93 -6.54 -9.57
C ASP A 11 -8.30 -7.96 -9.58
N ASP A 12 -8.00 -8.49 -10.76
CA ASP A 12 -7.41 -9.81 -11.01
C ASP A 12 -5.97 -9.80 -11.58
N LYS A 13 -5.38 -8.65 -11.97
CA LYS A 13 -4.00 -8.61 -12.51
C LYS A 13 -3.10 -7.69 -11.70
N PHE A 14 -1.93 -8.20 -11.32
CA PHE A 14 -0.95 -7.47 -10.51
C PHE A 14 0.38 -7.36 -11.25
N PHE A 15 0.91 -6.14 -11.32
CA PHE A 15 2.24 -5.83 -11.81
C PHE A 15 3.11 -5.37 -10.65
N ARG A 16 4.12 -6.16 -10.31
CA ARG A 16 5.15 -5.74 -9.36
C ARG A 16 6.27 -5.05 -10.12
N LEU A 17 6.51 -3.78 -9.81
CA LEU A 17 7.75 -3.14 -10.21
C LEU A 17 8.54 -2.86 -8.93
N ALA A 18 9.60 -3.63 -8.70
CA ALA A 18 10.64 -3.16 -7.81
C ALA A 18 11.22 -1.90 -8.46
N VAL A 19 10.87 -0.72 -7.94
CA VAL A 19 11.50 0.53 -8.38
C VAL A 19 12.88 0.53 -7.75
N PRO A 20 13.98 0.35 -8.51
CA PRO A 20 15.30 0.58 -7.96
C PRO A 20 15.36 2.04 -7.54
N VAL A 21 15.43 2.28 -6.24
CA VAL A 21 15.80 3.58 -5.70
C VAL A 21 17.27 3.79 -6.07
N PRO A 22 17.65 4.97 -6.61
CA PRO A 22 19.03 5.26 -6.97
C PRO A 22 20.01 4.94 -5.84
N GLU A 23 21.17 4.46 -6.27
CA GLU A 23 22.22 3.75 -5.53
C GLU A 23 23.05 4.63 -4.58
N GLU A 24 22.44 5.63 -3.92
CA GLU A 24 23.11 6.40 -2.85
C GLU A 24 22.64 5.86 -1.47
N PRO A 25 23.53 5.19 -0.70
CA PRO A 25 23.19 4.70 0.63
C PRO A 25 22.73 5.87 1.53
N GLY A 26 21.48 5.80 2.00
CA GLY A 26 20.95 6.70 3.02
C GLY A 26 20.11 7.88 2.51
N LYS A 27 19.98 8.08 1.20
CA LYS A 27 19.10 9.13 0.66
C LYS A 27 17.72 8.57 0.36
N THR A 28 16.71 8.99 1.14
CA THR A 28 15.32 8.69 0.79
C THR A 28 14.96 9.51 -0.45
N PRO A 29 14.41 8.91 -1.52
CA PRO A 29 14.12 9.64 -2.74
C PRO A 29 13.15 10.79 -2.48
N GLY A 30 13.44 11.92 -3.12
CA GLY A 30 12.60 13.11 -3.06
C GLY A 30 11.25 12.87 -3.73
N GLY A 31 10.24 13.68 -3.41
CA GLY A 31 8.91 13.52 -4.00
C GLY A 31 8.89 13.63 -5.53
N VAL A 32 9.75 14.48 -6.10
CA VAL A 32 9.92 14.62 -7.55
C VAL A 32 10.47 13.34 -8.19
N GLU A 33 11.42 12.68 -7.53
CA GLU A 33 12.00 11.42 -8.01
C GLU A 33 10.97 10.30 -7.96
N VAL A 34 10.28 10.15 -6.82
CA VAL A 34 9.19 9.18 -6.66
C VAL A 34 8.14 9.38 -7.76
N ARG A 35 7.66 10.61 -7.96
CA ARG A 35 6.72 10.95 -9.03
C ARG A 35 7.25 10.55 -10.41
N ALA A 36 8.53 10.80 -10.71
CA ALA A 36 9.13 10.44 -11.99
C ALA A 36 9.12 8.92 -12.22
N HIS A 37 9.40 8.13 -11.18
CA HIS A 37 9.31 6.67 -11.23
C HIS A 37 7.88 6.19 -11.47
N LEU A 38 6.89 6.70 -10.72
CA LEU A 38 5.47 6.35 -10.90
C LEU A 38 5.01 6.65 -12.34
N ARG A 39 5.36 7.84 -12.85
CA ARG A 39 5.01 8.25 -14.21
C ARG A 39 5.60 7.32 -15.27
N ARG A 40 6.86 6.89 -15.11
CA ARG A 40 7.50 5.95 -16.03
C ARG A 40 6.80 4.59 -16.03
N LEU A 41 6.43 4.10 -14.84
CA LEU A 41 5.70 2.84 -14.68
C LEU A 41 4.31 2.91 -15.34
N VAL A 42 3.52 3.94 -15.05
CA VAL A 42 2.19 4.09 -15.67
C VAL A 42 2.29 4.20 -17.18
N ARG A 43 3.25 4.93 -17.72
CA ARG A 43 3.45 5.00 -19.18
C ARG A 43 3.68 3.60 -19.76
N HIS A 44 4.51 2.78 -19.12
CA HIS A 44 4.79 1.43 -19.57
C HIS A 44 3.57 0.52 -19.50
N ILE A 45 2.79 0.58 -18.41
CA ILE A 45 1.54 -0.19 -18.26
C ILE A 45 0.55 0.22 -19.35
N ARG A 46 0.34 1.53 -19.56
CA ARG A 46 -0.62 2.05 -20.54
C ARG A 46 -0.25 1.74 -22.00
N THR A 47 1.02 1.46 -22.32
CA THR A 47 1.41 0.96 -23.64
C THR A 47 0.74 -0.38 -23.97
N ARG A 48 0.48 -1.22 -22.95
CA ARG A 48 -0.06 -2.57 -23.12
C ARG A 48 -1.54 -2.68 -22.69
N TRP A 49 -1.97 -1.86 -21.74
CA TRP A 49 -3.34 -1.80 -21.20
C TRP A 49 -3.81 -0.34 -21.10
N HIS A 50 -4.45 0.15 -22.17
CA HIS A 50 -4.74 1.57 -22.34
C HIS A 50 -5.87 2.10 -21.44
N ASN A 51 -6.85 1.25 -21.08
CA ASN A 51 -8.05 1.67 -20.35
C ASN A 51 -8.21 1.01 -18.97
N THR A 52 -7.11 0.55 -18.38
CA THR A 52 -7.17 -0.13 -17.08
C THR A 52 -6.98 0.84 -15.92
N GLN A 53 -7.76 0.63 -14.86
CA GLN A 53 -7.58 1.31 -13.58
C GLN A 53 -6.31 0.80 -12.89
N ILE A 54 -5.46 1.73 -12.45
CA ILE A 54 -4.18 1.43 -11.83
C ILE A 54 -4.25 1.83 -10.36
N THR A 55 -3.94 0.90 -9.46
CA THR A 55 -3.78 1.20 -8.02
C THR A 55 -2.35 0.91 -7.58
N PHE A 56 -1.67 1.91 -7.03
CA PHE A 56 -0.36 1.76 -6.43
C PHE A 56 -0.40 1.36 -4.96
N ARG A 57 0.49 0.46 -4.55
CA ARG A 57 0.68 0.04 -3.15
C ARG A 57 2.14 0.11 -2.78
N GLY A 58 2.47 0.73 -1.65
CA GLY A 58 3.87 0.85 -1.24
C GLY A 58 4.06 1.38 0.18
N ASP A 59 5.28 1.27 0.69
CA ASP A 59 5.65 1.77 2.01
C ASP A 59 5.70 3.32 2.08
N GLY A 60 5.91 3.86 3.28
CA GLY A 60 5.70 5.28 3.53
C GLY A 60 6.63 6.26 2.84
N HIS A 61 7.74 5.81 2.26
CA HIS A 61 8.57 6.66 1.41
C HIS A 61 7.91 6.99 0.06
N TYR A 62 6.86 6.26 -0.35
CA TYR A 62 6.04 6.61 -1.52
C TYR A 62 4.94 7.64 -1.22
N ALA A 63 4.58 7.84 0.06
CA ALA A 63 3.59 8.83 0.51
C ALA A 63 4.11 10.28 0.45
N ARG A 64 4.75 10.65 -0.67
CA ARG A 64 5.26 12.00 -0.94
C ARG A 64 4.16 12.87 -1.54
N PRO A 65 4.04 14.16 -1.15
CA PRO A 65 3.00 15.04 -1.67
C PRO A 65 2.95 15.10 -3.19
N GLU A 66 4.11 15.19 -3.84
CA GLU A 66 4.25 15.28 -5.30
C GLU A 66 3.84 13.98 -6.00
N ALA A 67 4.05 12.84 -5.35
CA ALA A 67 3.65 11.53 -5.86
C ALA A 67 2.13 11.36 -5.78
N MET A 68 1.54 11.63 -4.60
CA MET A 68 0.10 11.53 -4.38
C MET A 68 -0.70 12.51 -5.24
N ALA A 69 -0.28 13.78 -5.32
CA ALA A 69 -0.92 14.78 -6.16
C ALA A 69 -0.85 14.42 -7.66
N TRP A 70 0.25 13.81 -8.09
CA TRP A 70 0.37 13.33 -9.47
C TRP A 70 -0.57 12.13 -9.74
N CYS A 71 -0.65 11.17 -8.83
CA CYS A 71 -1.61 10.06 -8.94
C CYS A 71 -3.05 10.58 -9.09
N GLU A 72 -3.45 11.50 -8.20
CA GLU A 72 -4.78 12.13 -8.20
C GLU A 72 -5.07 12.86 -9.51
N THR A 73 -4.09 13.60 -10.04
CA THR A 73 -4.24 14.34 -11.31
C THR A 73 -4.39 13.40 -12.52
N ASN A 74 -3.91 12.15 -12.42
CA ASN A 74 -3.85 11.22 -13.55
C ASN A 74 -4.86 10.07 -13.45
N GLY A 75 -5.77 10.13 -12.47
CA GLY A 75 -6.79 9.10 -12.22
C GLY A 75 -6.16 7.76 -11.82
N ILE A 76 -5.12 7.81 -10.99
CA ILE A 76 -4.41 6.62 -10.49
C ILE A 76 -4.67 6.53 -8.99
N ASP A 77 -5.12 5.36 -8.56
CA ASP A 77 -5.35 5.10 -7.17
C ASP A 77 -4.08 4.74 -6.42
N TYR A 78 -4.09 4.94 -5.10
CA TYR A 78 -2.97 4.56 -4.27
C TYR A 78 -3.37 4.15 -2.85
N ILE A 79 -2.51 3.35 -2.24
CA ILE A 79 -2.51 2.96 -0.84
C ILE A 79 -1.06 2.96 -0.38
N PHE A 80 -0.65 3.97 0.38
CA PHE A 80 0.72 4.08 0.86
C PHE A 80 0.77 4.01 2.37
N GLY A 81 1.78 3.32 2.90
CA GLY A 81 2.08 3.38 4.33
C GLY A 81 2.30 4.83 4.78
N LEU A 82 2.00 5.13 6.03
CA LEU A 82 2.22 6.45 6.59
C LEU A 82 2.82 6.32 7.98
N SER A 83 3.87 7.10 8.25
CA SER A 83 4.43 7.19 9.59
C SER A 83 3.45 7.90 10.52
N GLY A 84 3.19 7.30 11.69
CA GLY A 84 2.32 7.89 12.70
C GLY A 84 2.88 9.19 13.25
N THR A 85 2.31 10.32 12.86
CA THR A 85 2.63 11.63 13.44
C THR A 85 1.76 11.91 14.65
N LYS A 86 2.22 12.73 15.61
CA LYS A 86 1.41 13.08 16.81
C LYS A 86 0.01 13.62 16.45
N PRO A 87 -0.15 14.53 15.46
CA PRO A 87 -1.48 15.00 15.07
C PRO A 87 -2.36 13.89 14.50
N LEU A 88 -1.79 12.93 13.77
CA LEU A 88 -2.54 11.80 13.21
C LEU A 88 -2.93 10.79 14.30
N ALA A 89 -2.02 10.47 15.22
CA ALA A 89 -2.29 9.59 16.35
C ALA A 89 -3.43 10.12 17.23
N ARG A 90 -3.48 11.43 17.49
CA ARG A 90 -4.58 12.06 18.23
C ARG A 90 -5.95 11.85 17.61
N LYS A 91 -6.04 11.77 16.27
CA LYS A 91 -7.32 11.58 15.58
C LYS A 91 -7.92 10.19 15.77
N VAL A 92 -7.11 9.23 16.22
CA VAL A 92 -7.53 7.83 16.41
C VAL A 92 -7.42 7.40 17.88
N ASP A 93 -7.13 8.33 18.79
CA ASP A 93 -6.82 8.07 20.19
C ASP A 93 -8.02 7.48 20.94
N GLU A 94 -9.23 8.01 20.70
CA GLU A 94 -10.46 7.49 21.31
C GLU A 94 -10.73 6.03 20.92
N VAL A 95 -10.56 5.69 19.64
CA VAL A 95 -10.73 4.30 19.16
C VAL A 95 -9.60 3.41 19.67
N ALA A 96 -8.40 3.94 19.77
CA ALA A 96 -7.25 3.24 20.34
C ALA A 96 -7.43 2.91 21.81
N ASP A 97 -7.96 3.84 22.60
CA ASP A 97 -8.24 3.65 24.02
C ASP A 97 -9.38 2.65 24.24
N ASP A 98 -10.45 2.72 23.43
CA ASP A 98 -11.52 1.72 23.45
C ASP A 98 -11.00 0.30 23.17
N ILE A 99 -10.21 0.12 22.09
CA ILE A 99 -9.62 -1.18 21.75
C ILE A 99 -8.71 -1.67 22.89
N ARG A 100 -7.88 -0.79 23.44
CA ARG A 100 -6.99 -1.12 24.57
C ARG A 100 -7.80 -1.56 25.79
N THR A 101 -8.89 -0.86 26.09
CA THR A 101 -9.76 -1.11 27.24
C THR A 101 -10.49 -2.43 27.09
N ARG A 102 -11.14 -2.68 25.94
CA ARG A 102 -11.82 -3.95 25.65
C ARG A 102 -10.87 -5.14 25.73
N ARG A 103 -9.67 -5.01 25.14
CA ARG A 103 -8.61 -6.04 25.24
C ARG A 103 -8.29 -6.40 26.69
N ALA A 104 -8.19 -5.39 27.57
CA ALA A 104 -7.87 -5.58 28.98
C ALA A 104 -9.04 -6.20 29.77
N ILE A 105 -10.27 -5.71 29.56
CA ILE A 105 -11.47 -6.21 30.24
C ILE A 105 -11.73 -7.68 29.89
N GLU A 106 -11.60 -8.02 28.61
CA GLU A 106 -11.83 -9.38 28.11
C GLU A 106 -10.61 -10.30 28.30
N ASN A 107 -9.50 -9.79 28.86
CA ASN A 107 -8.25 -10.51 29.09
C ASN A 107 -7.73 -11.22 27.83
N LEU A 108 -7.82 -10.54 26.68
CA LEU A 108 -7.37 -11.08 25.40
C LEU A 108 -5.85 -10.87 25.23
N PRO A 109 -5.11 -11.83 24.65
CA PRO A 109 -3.68 -11.66 24.39
C PRO A 109 -3.40 -10.55 23.36
N VAL A 110 -4.28 -10.40 22.37
CA VAL A 110 -4.26 -9.36 21.36
C VAL A 110 -5.68 -9.03 20.93
N LEU A 111 -5.96 -7.75 20.67
CA LEU A 111 -7.18 -7.29 20.03
C LEU A 111 -6.84 -6.29 18.94
N ARG A 112 -7.38 -6.49 17.76
CA ARG A 112 -7.19 -5.63 16.60
C ARG A 112 -8.47 -4.90 16.26
N GLY A 113 -8.35 -3.64 15.91
CA GLY A 113 -9.44 -2.86 15.33
C GLY A 113 -8.91 -1.91 14.25
N TYR A 114 -9.86 -1.33 13.53
CA TYR A 114 -9.59 -0.43 12.42
C TYR A 114 -10.43 0.82 12.56
N THR A 115 -9.87 1.93 12.15
CA THR A 115 -10.61 3.19 12.03
C THR A 115 -10.07 3.97 10.85
N GLU A 116 -10.80 5.00 10.46
CA GLU A 116 -10.38 5.92 9.43
C GLU A 116 -10.56 7.36 9.87
N THR A 117 -9.76 8.22 9.28
CA THR A 117 -9.82 9.65 9.51
C THR A 117 -9.40 10.37 8.24
N ARG A 118 -9.67 11.67 8.21
CA ARG A 118 -9.15 12.57 7.18
C ARG A 118 -7.92 13.25 7.74
N HIS A 119 -6.81 13.30 6.99
CA HIS A 119 -5.56 13.90 7.44
C HIS A 119 -4.95 14.79 6.37
N LYS A 120 -4.44 15.94 6.78
CA LYS A 120 -3.69 16.87 5.94
C LYS A 120 -2.38 17.19 6.63
N ALA A 121 -1.29 16.58 6.17
CA ALA A 121 0.04 16.99 6.62
C ALA A 121 0.34 18.41 6.10
N LYS A 122 1.23 19.14 6.78
CA LYS A 122 1.58 20.52 6.39
C LYS A 122 2.14 20.61 4.96
N SER A 123 2.83 19.57 4.50
CA SER A 123 3.38 19.48 3.15
C SER A 123 2.37 19.06 2.08
N TRP A 124 1.12 18.77 2.47
CA TRP A 124 0.08 18.29 1.55
C TRP A 124 -0.77 19.45 1.05
N ASP A 125 -1.07 19.43 -0.25
CA ASP A 125 -1.98 20.37 -0.92
C ASP A 125 -3.43 20.21 -0.41
N ARG A 126 -3.86 18.97 -0.15
CA ARG A 126 -5.22 18.62 0.26
C ARG A 126 -5.26 17.61 1.40
N GLU A 127 -6.43 17.52 2.02
CA GLU A 127 -6.74 16.48 2.99
C GLU A 127 -7.01 15.15 2.27
N ARG A 128 -6.51 14.04 2.83
CA ARG A 128 -6.60 12.69 2.26
C ARG A 128 -7.19 11.71 3.27
N ARG A 129 -7.83 10.66 2.77
CA ARG A 129 -8.32 9.56 3.62
C ARG A 129 -7.12 8.80 4.18
N THR A 130 -7.15 8.54 5.47
CA THR A 130 -6.12 7.78 6.19
C THR A 130 -6.79 6.71 7.03
N VAL A 131 -6.37 5.48 6.84
CA VAL A 131 -6.82 4.32 7.60
C VAL A 131 -5.79 3.97 8.65
N ALA A 132 -6.25 3.60 9.83
CA ALA A 132 -5.43 3.16 10.95
C ALA A 132 -5.78 1.72 11.32
N ARG A 133 -4.78 0.86 11.36
CA ARG A 133 -4.84 -0.42 12.08
C ARG A 133 -4.32 -0.19 13.49
N ILE A 134 -5.11 -0.58 14.47
CA ILE A 134 -4.77 -0.50 15.89
C ILE A 134 -4.71 -1.93 16.44
N GLU A 135 -3.58 -2.30 17.00
CA GLU A 135 -3.37 -3.61 17.63
C GLU A 135 -2.96 -3.41 19.08
N ALA A 136 -3.88 -3.72 20.00
CA ALA A 136 -3.61 -3.72 21.43
C ALA A 136 -3.10 -5.11 21.83
N THR A 137 -1.90 -5.16 22.41
CA THR A 137 -1.29 -6.37 22.95
C THR A 137 -1.05 -6.20 24.44
N MET A 138 -0.63 -7.28 25.11
CA MET A 138 -0.16 -7.21 26.50
C MET A 138 1.07 -6.31 26.68
N LEU A 139 1.86 -6.06 25.62
CA LEU A 139 3.07 -5.25 25.66
C LEU A 139 2.82 -3.76 25.35
N GLY A 140 1.62 -3.41 24.87
CA GLY A 140 1.28 -2.04 24.51
C GLY A 140 0.43 -1.97 23.25
N LEU A 141 0.42 -0.78 22.65
CA LEU A 141 -0.41 -0.43 21.51
C LEU A 141 0.47 -0.21 20.27
N ASP A 142 0.18 -0.92 19.18
CA ASP A 142 0.78 -0.71 17.86
C ASP A 142 -0.26 -0.07 16.94
N ILE A 143 0.02 1.13 16.43
CA ILE A 143 -0.84 1.81 15.47
C ILE A 143 -0.08 2.00 14.16
N ARG A 144 -0.65 1.50 13.07
CA ARG A 144 -0.12 1.67 11.71
C ARG A 144 -1.10 2.41 10.84
N PHE A 145 -0.58 3.34 10.05
CA PHE A 145 -1.39 4.18 9.19
C PHE A 145 -1.12 3.89 7.72
N VAL A 146 -2.15 4.01 6.90
CA VAL A 146 -2.06 4.04 5.45
C VAL A 146 -2.87 5.22 4.92
N VAL A 147 -2.34 5.93 3.93
CA VAL A 147 -3.05 6.98 3.20
C VAL A 147 -3.53 6.42 1.87
N THR A 148 -4.75 6.76 1.46
CA THR A 148 -5.34 6.24 0.23
C THR A 148 -6.19 7.26 -0.52
N SER A 149 -6.26 7.11 -1.84
CA SER A 149 -7.23 7.80 -2.71
C SER A 149 -8.60 7.12 -2.78
N LEU A 150 -8.68 5.84 -2.39
CA LEU A 150 -9.92 5.07 -2.49
C LEU A 150 -10.98 5.67 -1.56
N ASP A 151 -12.16 5.92 -2.10
CA ASP A 151 -13.31 6.49 -1.40
C ASP A 151 -14.29 5.42 -0.91
N VAL A 152 -14.22 4.22 -1.46
CA VAL A 152 -15.02 3.04 -1.09
C VAL A 152 -14.24 2.02 -0.24
N GLY A 153 -14.96 1.06 0.34
CA GLY A 153 -14.39 -0.03 1.14
C GLY A 153 -14.20 0.31 2.62
N SER A 154 -14.25 -0.69 3.50
CA SER A 154 -14.03 -0.49 4.93
C SER A 154 -12.54 -0.25 5.25
N ALA A 155 -12.26 0.39 6.38
CA ALA A 155 -10.90 0.57 6.89
C ALA A 155 -10.15 -0.77 7.02
N GLU A 156 -10.85 -1.80 7.51
CA GLU A 156 -10.33 -3.16 7.58
C GLU A 156 -9.97 -3.71 6.20
N TRP A 157 -10.87 -3.61 5.22
CA TRP A 157 -10.62 -4.14 3.87
C TRP A 157 -9.45 -3.42 3.19
N ILE A 158 -9.37 -2.09 3.32
CA ILE A 158 -8.26 -1.30 2.77
C ILE A 158 -6.93 -1.74 3.38
N TYR A 159 -6.89 -1.93 4.70
CA TYR A 159 -5.65 -2.30 5.36
C TYR A 159 -5.30 -3.79 5.15
N ASP A 160 -6.20 -4.72 5.48
CA ASP A 160 -5.88 -6.14 5.48
C ASP A 160 -5.90 -6.75 4.08
N SER A 161 -6.92 -6.43 3.28
CA SER A 161 -7.10 -7.06 1.96
C SER A 161 -6.33 -6.36 0.85
N LEU A 162 -6.23 -5.03 0.90
CA LEU A 162 -5.51 -4.29 -0.15
C LEU A 162 -4.06 -3.98 0.23
N TYR A 163 -3.82 -3.34 1.38
CA TYR A 163 -2.45 -2.96 1.77
C TYR A 163 -1.61 -4.17 2.21
N CYS A 164 -2.17 -5.06 3.04
CA CYS A 164 -1.48 -6.23 3.59
C CYS A 164 -1.53 -7.49 2.71
N ALA A 165 -1.96 -7.40 1.44
CA ALA A 165 -1.87 -8.50 0.44
C ALA A 165 -0.42 -8.99 0.13
N ARG A 166 0.53 -8.67 1.00
CA ARG A 166 1.96 -8.96 0.98
C ARG A 166 2.34 -10.45 1.07
N GLY A 167 1.35 -11.36 1.18
CA GLY A 167 1.59 -12.81 1.40
C GLY A 167 1.87 -13.68 0.16
N GLN A 168 1.52 -13.26 -1.05
CA GLN A 168 1.82 -14.04 -2.28
C GLN A 168 3.16 -13.64 -2.93
N ALA A 169 3.76 -12.51 -2.51
CA ALA A 169 5.02 -12.00 -3.06
C ALA A 169 6.25 -12.54 -2.35
N GLU A 170 6.25 -12.46 -1.02
CA GLU A 170 7.44 -12.74 -0.21
C GLU A 170 7.73 -14.24 -0.15
N ASN A 171 6.72 -15.09 -0.33
CA ASN A 171 6.91 -16.54 -0.43
C ASN A 171 7.67 -16.97 -1.70
N LEU A 172 7.80 -16.11 -2.70
CA LEU A 172 8.64 -16.33 -3.88
C LEU A 172 10.09 -15.82 -3.68
N ILE A 173 10.38 -15.13 -2.57
CA ILE A 173 11.69 -14.54 -2.22
C ILE A 173 12.20 -15.15 -0.89
N LYS A 174 11.85 -16.39 -0.57
CA LYS A 174 12.71 -17.22 0.28
C LYS A 174 13.84 -17.78 -0.60
N PRO A 175 15.12 -17.67 -0.20
CA PRO A 175 16.23 -18.01 -1.07
C PRO A 175 16.27 -19.53 -1.29
N ARG A 176 15.85 -19.99 -2.47
CA ARG A 176 16.49 -21.15 -3.09
C ARG A 176 17.58 -20.57 -3.98
N GLY A 177 18.81 -21.03 -3.75
CA GLY A 177 20.04 -20.35 -4.12
C GLY A 177 20.13 -19.88 -5.58
N SER A 178 20.95 -18.86 -5.77
CA SER A 178 21.57 -18.50 -7.05
C SER A 178 20.60 -18.14 -8.17
N VAL A 179 20.13 -16.90 -8.22
CA VAL A 179 19.48 -16.38 -9.44
C VAL A 179 20.19 -15.14 -9.94
N LYS A 180 20.82 -15.31 -11.11
CA LYS A 180 21.31 -14.25 -11.99
C LYS A 180 20.18 -13.26 -12.28
N ILE A 181 20.47 -11.97 -12.22
CA ILE A 181 19.55 -10.90 -12.63
C ILE A 181 19.12 -11.16 -14.09
N PRO A 182 17.84 -11.49 -14.38
CA PRO A 182 17.42 -11.64 -15.75
C PRO A 182 17.03 -10.27 -16.31
N ARG A 183 17.41 -10.05 -17.57
CA ARG A 183 16.76 -9.09 -18.47
C ARG A 183 15.24 -9.32 -18.40
N VAL A 184 14.49 -8.22 -18.42
CA VAL A 184 13.04 -8.03 -18.66
C VAL A 184 12.18 -9.31 -18.86
N TRP A 185 11.00 -9.31 -18.22
CA TRP A 185 9.77 -10.11 -18.47
C TRP A 185 9.57 -11.43 -17.68
N SER A 186 8.37 -11.59 -17.10
CA SER A 186 7.49 -12.74 -17.37
C SER A 186 6.05 -12.45 -16.93
N LEU A 187 5.13 -12.58 -17.90
CA LEU A 187 3.68 -12.61 -17.75
C LEU A 187 3.29 -14.03 -17.36
N GLU A 188 2.63 -14.23 -16.22
CA GLU A 188 1.82 -15.44 -16.04
C GLU A 188 0.45 -15.17 -16.66
N THR A 189 0.12 -15.95 -17.69
CA THR A 189 -1.24 -16.00 -18.25
C THR A 189 -2.12 -16.70 -17.23
N PRO A 190 -3.34 -16.19 -16.94
CA PRO A 190 -4.25 -16.90 -16.04
C PRO A 190 -4.65 -18.25 -16.67
N PRO A 191 -4.89 -19.30 -15.86
CA PRO A 191 -5.38 -20.57 -16.36
C PRO A 191 -6.71 -20.38 -17.11
N PRO A 192 -7.01 -21.20 -18.13
CA PRO A 192 -8.23 -21.07 -18.90
C PRO A 192 -9.47 -21.27 -18.02
N ASP A 193 -10.46 -20.39 -18.20
CA ASP A 193 -11.76 -20.43 -17.52
C ASP A 193 -12.55 -21.69 -17.93
N ASP A 194 -12.71 -22.61 -16.98
CA ASP A 194 -13.35 -23.93 -17.18
C ASP A 194 -14.89 -23.85 -17.24
N ARG A 195 -15.48 -22.65 -17.38
CA ARG A 195 -16.94 -22.45 -17.47
C ARG A 195 -17.53 -22.62 -18.87
N ARG A 196 -16.80 -23.23 -19.83
CA ARG A 196 -17.31 -23.57 -21.17
C ARG A 196 -17.30 -25.08 -21.49
N GLN A 197 -17.44 -25.94 -20.48
CA GLN A 197 -17.76 -27.37 -20.68
C GLN A 197 -18.89 -27.84 -19.77
N ARG A 198 -20.06 -27.20 -19.89
CA ARG A 198 -21.35 -27.82 -19.52
C ARG A 198 -22.38 -27.45 -20.59
N ARG A 199 -22.39 -28.24 -21.66
CA ARG A 199 -23.56 -28.56 -22.47
C ARG A 199 -23.64 -30.06 -22.55
#